data_AF-A0A7Y4YUW4-F1
#
_entry.id   AF-A0A7Y4YUW4-F1
#
_cell.length_a   1.000
_cell.length_b   1.000
_cell.length_c   1.000
_cell.angle_alpha   90.00
_cell.angle_beta   90.00
_cell.angle_gamma   90.00
#
_symmetry.space_group_name_H-M   'P 1'
#
loop_
_entity.id
_entity.type
_entity.pdbx_description
1 polymer ?
#
loop_
_entity_poly.entity_id
_entity_poly.type
_entity_poly.pdbx_seq_one_letter_code
_entity_poly.pdbx_strand_id
1 'polypeptide(L)'
;MQRWRHGLVGLAVLAAAAPFMAPEVLAFPYQQDFGADRVWSTAPIPETRMAAILADANARTRLSPLARDDEGRRIFLTDGGWRWRVLALRAHYAFALTRAFREDLIVNRSDVPTDTVHNGLGDGRTRAIAGVIAHEKCHGMERRRFGLWVDLTKPTWLREGYCDYVAQESTLTDAEVTALKKSDPNHPALPYYEGRMKVTAILNSNGGNVDRLFAEAR
;
A
#
# COMPACT_ATOMS: atom_id res chain seq x y z
N MET A 1 20.76 31.81 -26.41
CA MET A 1 20.87 30.33 -26.26
C MET A 1 20.70 29.85 -24.82
N GLN A 2 21.26 30.52 -23.80
CA GLN A 2 21.19 30.07 -22.39
C GLN A 2 19.76 30.05 -21.81
N ARG A 3 18.88 31.02 -22.11
CA ARG A 3 17.47 31.02 -21.63
C ARG A 3 16.64 29.85 -22.19
N TRP A 4 16.93 29.42 -23.42
CA TRP A 4 16.28 28.27 -24.06
C TRP A 4 16.73 26.94 -23.43
N ARG A 5 18.00 26.83 -23.05
CA ARG A 5 18.51 25.68 -22.29
C ARG A 5 17.83 25.55 -20.92
N HIS A 6 17.68 26.64 -20.17
CA HIS A 6 16.97 26.61 -18.88
C HIS A 6 15.49 26.28 -19.05
N GLY A 7 14.83 26.80 -20.09
CA GLY A 7 13.44 26.44 -20.41
C GLY A 7 13.26 24.95 -20.75
N LEU A 8 14.15 24.38 -21.57
CA LEU A 8 14.13 22.97 -21.93
C LEU A 8 14.42 22.06 -20.72
N VAL A 9 15.35 22.44 -19.86
CA VAL A 9 15.64 21.71 -18.61
C VAL A 9 14.42 21.76 -17.68
N GLY A 10 13.78 22.92 -17.51
CA GLY A 10 12.57 23.05 -16.70
C GLY A 10 11.42 22.18 -17.22
N LEU A 11 11.20 22.17 -18.54
CA LEU A 11 10.18 21.33 -19.17
C LEU A 11 10.47 19.83 -18.98
N ALA A 12 11.73 19.43 -19.12
CA ALA A 12 12.14 18.04 -18.91
C ALA A 12 11.93 17.59 -17.46
N VAL A 13 12.23 18.46 -16.48
CA VAL A 13 11.97 18.18 -15.06
C VAL A 13 10.48 18.03 -14.78
N LEU A 14 9.65 18.93 -15.31
CA LEU A 14 8.20 18.84 -15.14
C LEU A 14 7.62 17.58 -15.79
N ALA A 15 8.07 17.24 -17.01
CA ALA A 15 7.67 16.02 -17.68
C ALA A 15 8.11 14.76 -16.92
N ALA A 16 9.30 14.76 -16.33
CA ALA A 16 9.79 13.67 -15.49
C ALA A 16 9.06 13.57 -14.14
N ALA A 17 8.61 14.69 -13.57
CA ALA A 17 7.89 14.73 -12.30
C ALA A 17 6.38 14.39 -12.44
N ALA A 18 5.79 14.65 -13.61
CA ALA A 18 4.36 14.51 -13.85
C ALA A 18 3.81 13.11 -13.48
N PRO A 19 4.46 11.98 -13.83
CA PRO A 19 3.95 10.65 -13.46
C PRO A 19 3.80 10.41 -11.95
N PHE A 20 4.58 11.13 -11.12
CA PHE A 20 4.51 11.00 -9.66
C PHE A 20 3.37 11.81 -9.05
N MET A 21 2.94 12.85 -9.76
CA MET A 21 1.85 13.75 -9.37
C MET A 21 0.56 13.46 -10.11
N ALA A 22 0.59 12.62 -11.15
CA ALA A 22 -0.54 12.25 -11.99
C ALA A 22 -0.25 10.91 -12.69
N PRO A 23 -0.29 9.76 -11.98
CA PRO A 23 0.01 8.45 -12.58
C PRO A 23 -0.84 8.12 -13.81
N GLU A 24 -2.05 8.68 -13.93
CA GLU A 24 -2.93 8.56 -15.08
C GLU A 24 -2.29 8.97 -16.41
N VAL A 25 -1.27 9.85 -16.40
CA VAL A 25 -0.54 10.26 -17.61
C VAL A 25 0.31 9.13 -18.21
N LEU A 26 0.55 8.05 -17.46
CA LEU A 26 1.28 6.87 -17.95
C LEU A 26 0.39 5.91 -18.74
N ALA A 27 -0.68 6.39 -19.37
CA ALA A 27 -1.58 5.59 -20.21
C ALA A 27 -2.18 4.38 -19.47
N PHE A 28 -3.09 4.66 -18.53
CA PHE A 28 -4.03 3.69 -17.96
C PHE A 28 -5.37 3.82 -18.72
N PRO A 29 -5.60 3.05 -19.80
CA PRO A 29 -6.74 3.26 -20.69
C PRO A 29 -8.09 2.83 -20.09
N TYR A 30 -8.09 1.99 -19.05
CA TYR A 30 -9.29 1.54 -18.38
C TYR A 30 -9.42 2.27 -17.05
N GLN A 31 -10.61 2.83 -16.78
CA GLN A 31 -10.91 3.47 -15.52
C GLN A 31 -12.37 3.23 -15.14
N GLN A 32 -12.63 3.07 -13.85
CA GLN A 32 -13.98 2.84 -13.35
C GLN A 32 -14.10 3.30 -11.89
N ASP A 33 -15.26 3.87 -11.56
CA ASP A 33 -15.61 4.27 -10.20
C ASP A 33 -16.33 3.11 -9.48
N PHE A 34 -15.98 2.88 -8.22
CA PHE A 34 -16.54 1.88 -7.33
C PHE A 34 -16.86 2.53 -5.98
N GLY A 35 -18.02 3.18 -5.88
CA GLY A 35 -18.37 3.96 -4.70
C GLY A 35 -17.40 5.13 -4.49
N ALA A 36 -16.68 5.15 -3.37
CA ALA A 36 -15.69 6.17 -3.05
C ALA A 36 -14.31 5.92 -3.70
N ASP A 37 -14.07 4.72 -4.23
CA ASP A 37 -12.81 4.35 -4.86
C ASP A 37 -12.87 4.55 -6.38
N ARG A 38 -11.77 5.00 -6.98
CA ARG A 38 -11.61 5.05 -8.44
C ARG A 38 -10.41 4.23 -8.86
N VAL A 39 -10.63 3.31 -9.79
CA VAL A 39 -9.63 2.35 -10.26
C VAL A 39 -9.19 2.71 -11.67
N TRP A 40 -7.88 2.72 -11.90
CA TRP A 40 -7.23 2.81 -13.19
C TRP A 40 -6.44 1.53 -13.47
N SER A 41 -6.50 1.02 -14.69
CA SER A 41 -5.86 -0.25 -15.05
C SER A 41 -5.24 -0.20 -16.45
N THR A 42 -4.22 -1.05 -16.62
CA THR A 42 -3.57 -1.31 -17.91
C THR A 42 -4.34 -2.32 -18.77
N ALA A 43 -5.26 -3.07 -18.16
CA ALA A 43 -6.12 -4.07 -18.79
C ALA A 43 -7.60 -3.84 -18.41
N PRO A 44 -8.58 -4.40 -19.16
CA PRO A 44 -9.99 -4.29 -18.80
C PRO A 44 -10.24 -4.70 -17.36
N ILE A 45 -11.05 -3.92 -16.64
CA ILE A 45 -11.36 -4.16 -15.22
C ILE A 45 -12.54 -5.14 -15.16
N PRO A 46 -12.37 -6.35 -14.59
CA PRO A 46 -13.49 -7.26 -14.37
C PRO A 46 -14.37 -6.72 -13.23
N GLU A 47 -15.38 -5.94 -13.57
CA GLU A 47 -16.18 -5.12 -12.66
C GLU A 47 -16.66 -5.87 -11.40
N THR A 48 -17.35 -6.99 -11.56
CA THR A 48 -17.88 -7.77 -10.43
C THR A 48 -16.78 -8.24 -9.48
N ARG A 49 -15.63 -8.65 -10.03
CA ARG A 49 -14.51 -9.14 -9.22
C ARG A 49 -13.82 -7.98 -8.50
N MET A 50 -13.60 -6.86 -9.19
CA MET A 50 -13.00 -5.67 -8.59
C MET A 50 -13.89 -5.09 -7.48
N ALA A 51 -15.22 -5.06 -7.68
CA ALA A 51 -16.18 -4.65 -6.68
C ALA A 51 -16.11 -5.54 -5.42
N ALA A 52 -16.00 -6.87 -5.57
CA ALA A 52 -15.84 -7.79 -4.45
C ALA A 52 -14.53 -7.57 -3.68
N ILE A 53 -13.42 -7.34 -4.39
CA ILE A 53 -12.12 -7.04 -3.80
C ILE A 53 -12.17 -5.74 -2.97
N LEU A 54 -12.77 -4.68 -3.52
CA LEU A 54 -12.92 -3.40 -2.80
C LEU A 54 -13.86 -3.52 -1.61
N ALA A 55 -14.94 -4.31 -1.74
CA ALA A 55 -15.85 -4.56 -0.63
C ALA A 55 -15.13 -5.26 0.55
N ASP A 56 -14.29 -6.25 0.27
CA ASP A 56 -13.45 -6.92 1.28
C ASP A 56 -12.43 -5.95 1.90
N ALA A 57 -11.66 -5.23 1.07
CA ALA A 57 -10.70 -4.24 1.54
C ALA A 57 -11.34 -3.18 2.47
N ASN A 58 -12.54 -2.69 2.10
CA ASN A 58 -13.29 -1.72 2.87
C ASN A 58 -13.85 -2.34 4.16
N ALA A 59 -14.29 -3.60 4.13
CA ALA A 59 -14.73 -4.31 5.33
C ALA A 59 -13.60 -4.46 6.35
N ARG A 60 -12.39 -4.82 5.92
CA ARG A 60 -11.19 -4.89 6.76
C ARG A 60 -10.84 -3.53 7.36
N THR A 61 -10.83 -2.50 6.51
CA THR A 61 -10.51 -1.11 6.91
C THR A 61 -11.49 -0.59 7.98
N ARG A 62 -12.79 -0.88 7.86
CA ARG A 62 -13.84 -0.45 8.80
C ARG A 62 -13.70 -1.05 10.21
N LEU A 63 -12.90 -2.11 10.39
CA LEU A 63 -12.61 -2.65 11.73
C LEU A 63 -11.67 -1.74 12.53
N SER A 64 -10.95 -0.83 11.86
CA SER A 64 -10.08 0.14 12.52
C SER A 64 -10.88 1.24 13.20
N PRO A 65 -10.60 1.57 14.47
CA PRO A 65 -11.12 2.78 15.12
C PRO A 65 -10.70 4.10 14.44
N LEU A 66 -9.71 4.07 13.53
CA LEU A 66 -9.27 5.25 12.78
C LEU A 66 -10.09 5.49 11.50
N ALA A 67 -10.88 4.50 11.07
CA ALA A 67 -11.62 4.55 9.81
C ALA A 67 -12.65 5.69 9.82
N ARG A 68 -12.76 6.37 8.67
CA ARG A 68 -13.81 7.34 8.39
C ARG A 68 -14.39 7.03 7.02
N ASP A 69 -15.72 6.96 6.97
CA ASP A 69 -16.47 6.60 5.76
C ASP A 69 -15.91 5.32 5.12
N ASP A 70 -15.74 5.30 3.79
CA ASP A 70 -15.18 4.16 3.04
C ASP A 70 -13.68 4.30 2.71
N GLU A 71 -13.01 5.32 3.25
CA GLU A 71 -11.59 5.58 2.96
C GLU A 71 -11.28 5.55 1.45
N GLY A 72 -12.06 6.27 0.64
CA GLY A 72 -11.92 6.29 -0.81
C GLY A 72 -10.50 6.61 -1.27
N ARG A 73 -10.01 5.87 -2.27
CA ARG A 73 -8.67 6.04 -2.85
C ARG A 73 -8.71 6.08 -4.37
N ARG A 74 -7.64 6.65 -4.92
CA ARG A 74 -7.30 6.50 -6.33
C ARG A 74 -6.36 5.32 -6.47
N ILE A 75 -6.76 4.29 -7.19
CA ILE A 75 -6.09 2.99 -7.22
C ILE A 75 -5.58 2.71 -8.64
N PHE A 76 -4.29 2.50 -8.80
CA PHE A 76 -3.64 2.24 -10.09
C PHE A 76 -3.12 0.81 -10.12
N LEU A 77 -3.71 -0.02 -10.97
CA LEU A 77 -3.38 -1.43 -11.15
C LEU A 77 -2.34 -1.60 -12.27
N THR A 78 -1.20 -2.17 -11.93
CA THR A 78 -0.09 -2.38 -12.88
C THR A 78 0.23 -3.86 -13.07
N ASP A 79 0.87 -4.18 -14.19
CA ASP A 79 1.41 -5.52 -14.50
C ASP A 79 2.85 -5.72 -13.96
N GLY A 80 3.36 -4.80 -13.13
CA GLY A 80 4.76 -4.75 -12.69
C GLY A 80 5.78 -4.37 -13.76
N GLY A 81 5.32 -4.02 -14.96
CA GLY A 81 6.14 -3.62 -16.09
C GLY A 81 6.79 -2.25 -15.90
N TRP A 82 7.07 -1.57 -17.02
CA TRP A 82 7.78 -0.30 -17.00
C TRP A 82 7.04 0.80 -16.21
N ARG A 83 5.71 0.80 -16.20
CA ARG A 83 4.90 1.76 -15.42
C ARG A 83 5.19 1.63 -13.93
N TRP A 84 5.21 0.40 -13.41
CA TRP A 84 5.63 0.13 -12.03
C TRP A 84 7.06 0.60 -11.79
N ARG A 85 8.00 0.30 -12.69
CA ARG A 85 9.40 0.75 -12.51
C ARG A 85 9.53 2.27 -12.41
N VAL A 86 8.77 3.01 -13.23
CA VAL A 86 8.72 4.48 -13.15
C VAL A 86 8.06 4.91 -11.84
N LEU A 87 6.88 4.39 -11.52
CA LEU A 87 6.09 4.82 -10.36
C LEU A 87 6.67 4.38 -9.03
N ALA A 88 7.39 3.27 -8.94
CA ALA A 88 7.94 2.74 -7.69
C ALA A 88 9.33 3.28 -7.36
N LEU A 89 10.05 3.85 -8.33
CA LEU A 89 11.43 4.33 -8.19
C LEU A 89 12.35 3.31 -7.51
N ARG A 90 12.57 3.40 -6.19
CA ARG A 90 13.44 2.48 -5.44
C ARG A 90 12.70 1.33 -4.77
N ALA A 91 11.37 1.35 -4.77
CA ALA A 91 10.50 0.36 -4.13
C ALA A 91 10.07 -0.76 -5.11
N HIS A 92 10.97 -1.21 -5.99
CA HIS A 92 10.63 -2.16 -7.06
C HIS A 92 10.06 -3.50 -6.56
N TYR A 93 10.35 -3.85 -5.31
CA TYR A 93 9.95 -5.10 -4.68
C TYR A 93 8.79 -4.94 -3.67
N ALA A 94 8.06 -3.82 -3.73
CA ALA A 94 6.86 -3.63 -2.93
C ALA A 94 5.63 -4.24 -3.64
N PHE A 95 4.62 -4.64 -2.86
CA PHE A 95 3.33 -5.07 -3.41
C PHE A 95 2.49 -3.86 -3.87
N ALA A 96 2.57 -2.76 -3.14
CA ALA A 96 1.97 -1.50 -3.48
C ALA A 96 2.76 -0.34 -2.85
N LEU A 97 2.34 0.88 -3.16
CA LEU A 97 2.78 2.08 -2.47
C LEU A 97 1.67 3.11 -2.45
N THR A 98 1.61 3.89 -1.37
CA THR A 98 0.71 5.04 -1.27
C THR A 98 1.48 6.37 -1.33
N ARG A 99 0.97 7.33 -2.11
CA ARG A 99 1.51 8.70 -2.19
C ARG A 99 0.81 9.62 -1.19
N ALA A 100 1.53 10.06 -0.16
CA ALA A 100 0.98 10.85 0.95
C ALA A 100 0.21 12.14 0.59
N PHE A 101 0.43 12.75 -0.59
CA PHE A 101 -0.23 14.01 -0.94
C PHE A 101 -1.64 13.83 -1.54
N ARG A 102 -1.83 12.80 -2.38
CA ARG A 102 -3.13 12.52 -3.03
C ARG A 102 -3.74 11.19 -2.61
N GLU A 103 -3.04 10.47 -1.73
CA GLU A 103 -3.39 9.12 -1.31
C GLU A 103 -3.60 8.18 -2.53
N ASP A 104 -2.83 8.42 -3.60
CA ASP A 104 -2.78 7.53 -4.77
C ASP A 104 -2.14 6.21 -4.33
N LEU A 105 -2.85 5.12 -4.52
CA LEU A 105 -2.44 3.76 -4.24
C LEU A 105 -2.03 3.10 -5.55
N ILE A 106 -0.77 2.74 -5.71
CA ILE A 106 -0.26 2.06 -6.90
C ILE A 106 0.04 0.62 -6.55
N VAL A 107 -0.68 -0.31 -7.16
CA VAL A 107 -0.54 -1.76 -6.95
C VAL A 107 0.39 -2.33 -8.02
N ASN A 108 1.40 -3.05 -7.58
CA ASN A 108 2.30 -3.82 -8.43
C ASN A 108 1.56 -5.01 -9.07
N ARG A 109 2.15 -5.71 -10.05
CA ARG A 109 1.74 -7.00 -10.66
C ARG A 109 0.40 -7.57 -10.17
N SER A 110 -0.70 -6.90 -10.49
CA SER A 110 -2.01 -7.20 -9.93
C SER A 110 -2.81 -8.05 -10.91
N ASP A 111 -3.34 -9.16 -10.43
CA ASP A 111 -4.25 -10.04 -11.16
C ASP A 111 -5.62 -10.02 -10.49
N VAL A 112 -6.50 -9.14 -10.99
CA VAL A 112 -7.86 -8.92 -10.45
C VAL A 112 -8.70 -10.21 -10.48
N PRO A 113 -8.76 -10.98 -11.58
CA PRO A 113 -9.45 -12.27 -11.61
C PRO A 113 -9.14 -13.19 -10.42
N THR A 114 -7.87 -13.31 -10.04
CA THR A 114 -7.46 -14.20 -8.94
C THR A 114 -7.37 -13.50 -7.58
N ASP A 115 -7.56 -12.18 -7.51
CA ASP A 115 -7.31 -11.35 -6.32
C ASP A 115 -5.88 -11.56 -5.78
N THR A 116 -4.88 -11.48 -6.67
CA THR A 116 -3.49 -11.66 -6.28
C THR A 116 -2.61 -10.49 -6.71
N VAL A 117 -1.60 -10.20 -5.90
CA VAL A 117 -0.52 -9.29 -6.24
C VAL A 117 0.82 -9.92 -5.92
N HIS A 118 1.78 -9.73 -6.83
CA HIS A 118 3.16 -10.19 -6.67
C HIS A 118 4.10 -9.02 -6.44
N ASN A 119 5.03 -9.16 -5.50
CA ASN A 119 6.05 -8.14 -5.24
C ASN A 119 7.23 -8.17 -6.25
N GLY A 120 7.26 -9.17 -7.15
CA GLY A 120 8.29 -9.30 -8.18
C GLY A 120 9.65 -9.80 -7.69
N LEU A 121 9.76 -10.21 -6.42
CA LEU A 121 10.87 -11.04 -5.98
C LEU A 121 10.71 -12.45 -6.58
N GLY A 122 11.84 -13.08 -6.92
CA GLY A 122 11.86 -14.42 -7.53
C GLY A 122 11.44 -15.55 -6.59
N ASP A 123 11.04 -15.22 -5.36
CA ASP A 123 10.57 -16.14 -4.32
C ASP A 123 9.07 -16.46 -4.44
N GLY A 124 8.35 -15.83 -5.38
CA GLY A 124 6.95 -16.13 -5.66
C GLY A 124 5.97 -15.62 -4.61
N ARG A 125 6.38 -14.71 -3.70
CA ARG A 125 5.49 -14.18 -2.66
C ARG A 125 4.29 -13.44 -3.25
N THR A 126 3.10 -13.80 -2.77
CA THR A 126 1.81 -13.23 -3.17
C THR A 126 1.02 -12.72 -1.97
N ARG A 127 0.23 -11.68 -2.19
CA ARG A 127 -0.81 -11.22 -1.26
C ARG A 127 -2.14 -11.08 -1.98
N ALA A 128 -3.23 -11.02 -1.22
CA ALA A 128 -4.51 -10.64 -1.80
C ALA A 128 -4.50 -9.15 -2.18
N ILE A 129 -5.11 -8.78 -3.32
CA ILE A 129 -5.25 -7.36 -3.67
C ILE A 129 -6.09 -6.65 -2.60
N ALA A 130 -7.15 -7.30 -2.10
CA ALA A 130 -7.99 -6.77 -1.04
C ALA A 130 -7.19 -6.44 0.24
N GLY A 131 -6.32 -7.35 0.68
CA GLY A 131 -5.47 -7.15 1.84
C GLY A 131 -4.44 -6.04 1.64
N VAL A 132 -3.82 -5.97 0.46
CA VAL A 132 -2.88 -4.89 0.13
C VAL A 132 -3.59 -3.54 0.07
N ILE A 133 -4.80 -3.45 -0.49
CA ILE A 133 -5.56 -2.20 -0.49
C ILE A 133 -5.91 -1.77 0.94
N ALA A 134 -6.37 -2.68 1.79
CA ALA A 134 -6.67 -2.38 3.20
C ALA A 134 -5.43 -1.90 3.97
N HIS A 135 -4.28 -2.55 3.74
CA HIS A 135 -3.00 -2.15 4.32
C HIS A 135 -2.61 -0.72 3.92
N GLU A 136 -2.63 -0.42 2.62
CA GLU A 136 -2.29 0.90 2.11
C GLU A 136 -3.29 1.99 2.53
N LYS A 137 -4.59 1.68 2.59
CA LYS A 137 -5.61 2.57 3.15
C LYS A 137 -5.30 2.93 4.60
N CYS A 138 -4.81 1.98 5.38
CA CYS A 138 -4.39 2.20 6.77
C CYS A 138 -3.29 3.25 6.90
N HIS A 139 -2.26 3.27 6.05
CA HIS A 139 -1.26 4.35 6.10
C HIS A 139 -1.89 5.73 5.90
N GLY A 140 -2.89 5.85 5.02
CA GLY A 140 -3.67 7.09 4.90
C GLY A 140 -4.41 7.46 6.19
N MET A 141 -4.99 6.47 6.89
CA MET A 141 -5.62 6.68 8.20
C MET A 141 -4.61 7.13 9.27
N GLU A 142 -3.43 6.52 9.31
CA GLU A 142 -2.34 6.89 10.22
C GLU A 142 -1.90 8.33 9.97
N ARG A 143 -1.62 8.69 8.72
CA ARG A 143 -1.24 10.06 8.33
C ARG A 143 -2.31 11.08 8.70
N ARG A 144 -3.59 10.74 8.51
CA ARG A 144 -4.70 11.62 8.90
C ARG A 144 -4.80 11.78 10.41
N ARG A 145 -4.61 10.70 11.19
CA ARG A 145 -4.78 10.73 12.65
C ARG A 145 -3.58 11.31 13.39
N PHE A 146 -2.38 10.95 12.98
CA PHE A 146 -1.11 11.22 13.69
C PHE A 146 -0.20 12.22 12.95
N GLY A 147 -0.61 12.67 11.77
CA GLY A 147 0.10 13.66 10.96
C GLY A 147 0.93 13.03 9.83
N LEU A 148 1.22 13.82 8.80
CA LEU A 148 1.93 13.40 7.58
C LEU A 148 3.33 12.82 7.83
N TRP A 149 3.93 13.11 8.99
CA TRP A 149 5.27 12.67 9.37
C TRP A 149 5.26 11.39 10.23
N VAL A 150 4.10 10.76 10.44
CA VAL A 150 4.01 9.48 11.18
C VAL A 150 4.96 8.43 10.58
N ASP A 151 5.13 8.45 9.26
CA ASP A 151 6.00 7.56 8.49
C ASP A 151 7.49 7.69 8.84
N LEU A 152 7.91 8.85 9.36
CA LEU A 152 9.30 9.12 9.76
C LEU A 152 9.51 9.08 11.27
N THR A 153 8.45 9.32 12.05
CA THR A 153 8.54 9.53 13.50
C THR A 153 8.17 8.29 14.31
N LYS A 154 7.50 7.32 13.71
CA LYS A 154 7.08 6.08 14.36
C LYS A 154 7.88 4.88 13.87
N PRO A 155 8.18 3.91 14.74
CA PRO A 155 8.97 2.75 14.37
C PRO A 155 8.21 1.86 13.36
N THR A 156 8.94 1.24 12.44
CA THR A 156 8.38 0.39 11.36
C THR A 156 7.45 -0.70 11.90
N TRP A 157 7.82 -1.38 12.99
CA TRP A 157 6.98 -2.44 13.58
C TRP A 157 5.58 -1.96 13.94
N LEU A 158 5.44 -0.69 14.32
CA LEU A 158 4.16 -0.10 14.71
C LEU A 158 3.31 0.21 13.48
N ARG A 159 3.87 0.97 12.52
CA ARG A 159 3.12 1.43 11.33
C ARG A 159 2.71 0.25 10.45
N GLU A 160 3.71 -0.54 10.05
CA GLU A 160 3.48 -1.70 9.18
C GLU A 160 2.66 -2.77 9.91
N GLY A 161 2.94 -2.98 11.20
CA GLY A 161 2.23 -3.95 12.03
C GLY A 161 0.76 -3.56 12.27
N TYR A 162 0.46 -2.27 12.43
CA TYR A 162 -0.92 -1.80 12.53
C TYR A 162 -1.66 -1.94 11.22
N CYS A 163 -1.01 -1.66 10.09
CA CYS A 163 -1.63 -1.84 8.78
C CYS A 163 -1.82 -3.31 8.39
N ASP A 164 -0.90 -4.21 8.75
CA ASP A 164 -1.13 -5.66 8.63
C ASP A 164 -2.19 -6.19 9.62
N TYR A 165 -2.34 -5.56 10.79
CA TYR A 165 -3.46 -5.84 11.70
C TYR A 165 -4.80 -5.42 11.07
N VAL A 166 -4.92 -4.21 10.53
CA VAL A 166 -6.14 -3.74 9.84
C VAL A 166 -6.43 -4.60 8.62
N ALA A 167 -5.42 -4.95 7.83
CA ALA A 167 -5.56 -5.81 6.66
C ALA A 167 -5.88 -7.27 6.99
N GLN A 168 -5.75 -7.69 8.25
CA GLN A 168 -5.91 -9.08 8.70
C GLN A 168 -5.03 -10.08 7.93
N GLU A 169 -3.90 -9.61 7.41
CA GLU A 169 -3.02 -10.35 6.51
C GLU A 169 -1.58 -9.90 6.73
N SER A 170 -0.63 -10.82 6.54
CA SER A 170 0.81 -10.55 6.63
C SER A 170 1.48 -11.06 5.35
N THR A 171 2.67 -10.54 5.04
CA THR A 171 3.49 -11.04 3.91
C THR A 171 3.97 -12.48 4.10
N LEU A 172 4.06 -12.95 5.35
CA LEU A 172 4.50 -14.30 5.71
C LEU A 172 3.42 -15.02 6.51
N THR A 173 3.31 -16.32 6.30
CA THR A 173 2.56 -17.27 7.15
C THR A 173 3.37 -17.67 8.38
N ASP A 174 2.70 -18.22 9.40
CA ASP A 174 3.34 -18.73 10.62
C ASP A 174 4.42 -19.79 10.33
N ALA A 175 4.15 -20.66 9.34
CA ALA A 175 5.07 -21.69 8.90
C ALA A 175 6.32 -21.07 8.24
N GLU A 176 6.14 -20.08 7.38
CA GLU A 176 7.25 -19.35 6.75
C GLU A 176 8.06 -18.57 7.78
N VAL A 177 7.42 -17.90 8.74
CA VAL A 177 8.12 -17.21 9.84
C VAL A 177 8.95 -18.20 10.65
N THR A 178 8.39 -19.37 10.97
CA THR A 178 9.10 -20.42 11.71
C THR A 178 10.31 -20.93 10.94
N ALA A 179 10.17 -21.16 9.64
CA ALA A 179 11.26 -21.58 8.78
C ALA A 179 12.33 -20.48 8.65
N LEU A 180 11.89 -19.25 8.39
CA LEU A 180 12.75 -18.10 8.16
C LEU A 180 13.55 -17.72 9.40
N LYS A 181 12.96 -17.80 10.61
CA LYS A 181 13.71 -17.59 11.86
C LYS A 181 14.86 -18.59 12.06
N LYS A 182 14.77 -19.78 11.46
CA LYS A 182 15.85 -20.78 11.52
C LYS A 182 16.93 -20.53 10.47
N SER A 183 16.56 -20.08 9.28
CA SER A 183 17.48 -19.91 8.16
C SER A 183 18.09 -18.51 8.06
N ASP A 184 17.30 -17.47 8.30
CA ASP A 184 17.69 -16.05 8.25
C ASP A 184 16.87 -15.23 9.28
N PRO A 185 17.27 -15.23 10.55
CA PRO A 185 16.54 -14.53 11.62
C PRO A 185 16.51 -13.01 11.47
N ASN A 186 17.30 -12.43 10.55
CA ASN A 186 17.35 -10.99 10.31
C ASN A 186 16.63 -10.57 9.01
N HIS A 187 15.88 -11.50 8.38
CA HIS A 187 15.21 -11.23 7.12
C HIS A 187 14.23 -10.04 7.24
N PRO A 188 14.23 -9.07 6.30
CA PRO A 188 13.48 -7.80 6.41
C PRO A 188 11.95 -7.94 6.40
N ALA A 189 11.43 -9.11 6.05
CA ALA A 189 9.99 -9.42 6.13
C ALA A 189 9.52 -9.85 7.53
N LEU A 190 10.43 -10.29 8.42
CA LEU A 190 10.07 -10.71 9.79
C LEU A 190 9.44 -9.58 10.62
N PRO A 191 9.97 -8.33 10.60
CA PRO A 191 9.39 -7.22 11.37
C PRO A 191 7.93 -6.90 11.05
N TYR A 192 7.45 -7.20 9.84
CA TYR A 192 6.05 -6.99 9.44
C TYR A 192 5.12 -7.93 10.21
N TYR A 193 5.42 -9.24 10.14
CA TYR A 193 4.65 -10.25 10.84
C TYR A 193 4.73 -10.06 12.36
N GLU A 194 5.94 -9.85 12.89
CA GLU A 194 6.14 -9.64 14.33
C GLU A 194 5.48 -8.35 14.80
N GLY A 195 5.52 -7.30 13.99
CA GLY A 195 4.83 -6.04 14.21
C GLY A 195 3.33 -6.26 14.36
N ARG A 196 2.69 -6.98 13.42
CA ARG A 196 1.26 -7.33 13.50
C ARG A 196 0.95 -8.07 14.79
N MET A 197 1.76 -9.07 15.16
CA MET A 197 1.52 -9.83 16.39
C MET A 197 1.64 -8.96 17.64
N LYS A 198 2.65 -8.10 17.69
CA LYS A 198 2.85 -7.16 18.79
C LYS A 198 1.71 -6.16 18.90
N VAL A 199 1.29 -5.56 17.79
CA VAL A 199 0.14 -4.65 17.73
C VAL A 199 -1.13 -5.35 18.20
N THR A 200 -1.39 -6.57 17.71
CA THR A 200 -2.56 -7.37 18.13
C THR A 200 -2.58 -7.57 19.64
N ALA A 201 -1.44 -7.97 20.24
CA ALA A 201 -1.35 -8.17 21.68
C ALA A 201 -1.57 -6.87 22.48
N ILE A 202 -1.03 -5.74 22.01
CA ILE A 202 -1.19 -4.44 22.68
C ILE A 202 -2.64 -3.96 22.57
N LEU A 203 -3.27 -4.04 21.39
CA LEU A 203 -4.66 -3.65 21.20
C LEU A 203 -5.60 -4.52 22.04
N ASN A 204 -5.36 -5.82 22.11
CA ASN A 204 -6.15 -6.71 22.96
C ASN A 204 -6.02 -6.34 24.45
N SER A 205 -4.84 -5.94 24.91
CA SER A 205 -4.61 -5.58 26.32
C SER A 205 -5.03 -4.15 26.68
N ASN A 206 -5.07 -3.23 25.70
CA ASN A 206 -5.41 -1.82 25.93
C ASN A 206 -6.86 -1.45 25.53
N GLY A 207 -7.69 -2.44 25.21
CA GLY A 207 -9.10 -2.25 24.85
C GLY A 207 -9.32 -1.72 23.43
N GLY A 208 -8.39 -1.96 22.50
CA GLY A 208 -8.45 -1.49 21.12
C GLY A 208 -8.09 -0.02 20.94
N ASN A 209 -7.43 0.60 21.93
CA ASN A 209 -7.09 2.02 21.90
C ASN A 209 -5.85 2.27 21.02
N VAL A 210 -6.10 2.69 19.79
CA VAL A 210 -5.05 2.96 18.78
C VAL A 210 -4.24 4.21 19.13
N ASP A 211 -4.86 5.25 19.69
CA ASP A 211 -4.12 6.46 20.09
C ASP A 211 -3.10 6.15 21.18
N ARG A 212 -3.49 5.34 22.16
CA ARG A 212 -2.60 4.86 23.22
C ARG A 212 -1.48 4.00 22.66
N LEU A 213 -1.80 3.07 21.75
CA LEU A 213 -0.79 2.27 21.04
C LEU A 213 0.28 3.17 20.39
N PHE A 214 -0.13 4.22 19.67
CA PHE A 214 0.80 5.12 18.98
C PHE A 214 1.52 6.11 19.90
N ALA A 215 0.95 6.46 21.05
CA ALA A 215 1.59 7.34 22.04
C ALA A 215 2.67 6.62 22.87
N GLU A 216 2.43 5.36 23.22
CA GLU A 216 3.30 4.58 24.12
C GLU A 216 4.38 3.79 23.38
N ALA A 217 4.21 3.54 22.08
CA ALA A 217 5.23 2.92 21.25
C ALA A 217 6.42 3.86 21.06
N ARG A 218 7.55 3.50 21.69
CA ARG A 218 8.88 4.08 21.48
C ARG A 218 9.72 3.16 20.61
#